data_AF-A0A1E1MA88-F1
#
_entry.id   AF-A0A1E1MA88-F1
#
_cell.length_a   1.000
_cell.length_b   1.000
_cell.length_c   1.000
_cell.angle_alpha   90.00
_cell.angle_beta   90.00
_cell.angle_gamma   90.00
#
_symmetry.space_group_name_H-M   'P 1'
#
loop_
_entity.id
_entity.type
_entity.pdbx_description
1 polymer ?
#
loop_
_entity_poly.entity_id
_entity_poly.type
_entity_poly.pdbx_seq_one_letter_code
_entity_poly.pdbx_strand_id
1 'polypeptide(L)'
;MVHARSSRRSRPSFRPSQPRTRASSLSSSSSHNSSSSSSSTNTNTTHSTNYIDTTYIDTIGGVTIHLSKLGFSNSKNAHYPRSSAWQADMKVYLDAKGMGDYIRPSHETDNFTYIEDEVHAKMDRERKAMIWFSVEEGLRREHLLDLCERNKTSEDVWRRIHERLGAGKVYVPLPELCVDEEF
;
A
#
# COMPACT_ATOMS: atom_id res chain seq x y z
N MET A 1 44.45 -23.33 -34.61
CA MET A 1 42.97 -23.29 -34.59
C MET A 1 42.51 -23.98 -33.32
N VAL A 2 42.08 -23.21 -32.31
CA VAL A 2 41.71 -23.72 -30.98
C VAL A 2 40.18 -23.85 -30.92
N HIS A 3 39.68 -25.07 -30.74
CA HIS A 3 38.26 -25.35 -30.54
C HIS A 3 37.84 -24.93 -29.13
N ALA A 4 36.98 -23.91 -29.02
CA ALA A 4 36.31 -23.55 -27.78
C ALA A 4 35.06 -24.42 -27.61
N ARG A 5 35.05 -25.26 -26.56
CA ARG A 5 33.88 -26.03 -26.14
C ARG A 5 32.83 -25.09 -25.52
N SER A 6 31.59 -25.19 -26.02
CA SER A 6 30.42 -24.51 -25.47
C SER A 6 30.10 -25.07 -24.08
N SER A 7 30.28 -24.26 -23.04
CA SER A 7 29.83 -24.57 -21.69
C SER A 7 28.40 -24.07 -21.51
N ARG A 8 27.41 -24.96 -21.64
CA ARG A 8 26.02 -24.67 -21.28
C ARG A 8 25.93 -24.62 -19.75
N ARG A 9 26.04 -23.43 -19.17
CA ARG A 9 25.61 -23.20 -17.78
C ARG A 9 24.09 -23.26 -17.73
N SER A 10 23.57 -24.31 -17.11
CA SER A 10 22.16 -24.50 -16.78
C SER A 10 21.67 -23.37 -15.87
N ARG A 11 20.66 -22.64 -16.33
CA ARG A 11 19.97 -21.56 -15.62
C ARG A 11 19.09 -22.17 -14.50
N PRO A 12 19.17 -21.70 -13.25
CA PRO A 12 18.24 -22.17 -12.22
C PRO A 12 16.84 -21.58 -12.48
N SER A 13 15.83 -22.45 -12.61
CA SER A 13 14.44 -22.03 -12.69
C SER A 13 13.90 -21.79 -11.29
N PHE A 14 13.71 -20.52 -10.93
CA PHE A 14 12.91 -20.19 -9.75
C PHE A 14 11.43 -20.26 -10.12
N ARG A 15 10.83 -21.44 -9.94
CA ARG A 15 9.38 -21.58 -9.85
C ARG A 15 8.96 -21.38 -8.39
N PRO A 16 8.04 -20.46 -8.07
CA PRO A 16 7.40 -20.44 -6.76
C PRO A 16 6.58 -21.71 -6.57
N SER A 17 6.77 -22.41 -5.45
CA SER A 17 5.96 -23.56 -5.05
C SER A 17 4.53 -23.13 -4.69
N GLN A 18 3.53 -23.92 -5.07
CA GLN A 18 2.12 -23.73 -4.70
C GLN A 18 1.93 -23.68 -3.17
N PRO A 19 0.97 -22.86 -2.67
CA PRO A 19 0.65 -22.84 -1.26
C PRO A 19 0.00 -24.16 -0.84
N ARG A 20 0.54 -24.73 0.23
CA ARG A 20 0.11 -25.96 0.88
C ARG A 20 -1.26 -25.73 1.53
N THR A 21 -2.31 -26.40 1.04
CA THR A 21 -3.59 -26.48 1.76
C THR A 21 -3.41 -27.33 3.01
N ARG A 22 -3.66 -26.77 4.20
CA ARG A 22 -3.78 -27.57 5.42
C ARG A 22 -5.03 -27.19 6.22
N ALA A 23 -6.00 -28.10 6.11
CA ALA A 23 -7.02 -28.53 7.06
C ALA A 23 -7.63 -27.51 8.04
N SER A 24 -8.93 -27.30 7.83
CA SER A 24 -9.91 -26.89 8.83
C SER A 24 -9.86 -27.76 10.10
N SER A 25 -9.64 -27.12 11.25
CA SER A 25 -10.02 -27.67 12.55
C SER A 25 -11.07 -26.76 13.20
N LEU A 26 -12.29 -27.25 13.22
CA LEU A 26 -13.37 -26.77 14.06
C LEU A 26 -12.99 -27.01 15.53
N SER A 27 -13.03 -25.96 16.35
CA SER A 27 -13.13 -26.11 17.81
C SER A 27 -14.15 -25.11 18.32
N SER A 28 -15.36 -25.62 18.51
CA SER A 28 -16.44 -24.98 19.26
C SER A 28 -16.15 -25.09 20.75
N SER A 29 -16.20 -23.97 21.47
CA SER A 29 -16.52 -23.97 22.89
C SER A 29 -17.08 -22.60 23.31
N SER A 30 -18.37 -22.64 23.67
CA SER A 30 -19.10 -21.77 24.60
C SER A 30 -18.24 -21.25 25.76
N SER A 31 -18.48 -20.15 26.45
CA SER A 31 -19.64 -19.26 26.67
C SER A 31 -19.11 -18.15 27.60
N HIS A 32 -19.73 -16.98 27.65
CA HIS A 32 -20.26 -16.36 28.89
C HIS A 32 -20.65 -14.90 28.65
N ASN A 33 -21.91 -14.64 29.01
CA ASN A 33 -22.50 -13.34 29.22
C ASN A 33 -21.65 -12.46 30.14
N SER A 34 -21.62 -11.17 29.85
CA SER A 34 -21.59 -10.12 30.87
C SER A 34 -22.37 -8.93 30.34
N SER A 35 -23.65 -8.90 30.70
CA SER A 35 -24.52 -7.74 30.62
C SER A 35 -24.20 -6.77 31.76
N SER A 36 -24.07 -5.48 31.44
CA SER A 36 -24.41 -4.42 32.38
C SER A 36 -24.95 -3.20 31.62
N SER A 37 -26.23 -2.99 31.88
CA SER A 37 -27.18 -2.02 31.35
C SER A 37 -27.07 -0.64 32.00
N SER A 38 -27.40 0.41 31.24
CA SER A 38 -28.23 1.51 31.73
C SER A 38 -28.85 2.32 30.58
N SER A 39 -30.10 1.94 30.25
CA SER A 39 -31.28 2.76 29.95
C SER A 39 -31.10 4.19 29.41
N SER A 40 -31.62 4.48 28.22
CA SER A 40 -32.86 5.26 28.09
C SER A 40 -33.40 5.24 26.65
N THR A 41 -34.72 5.14 26.61
CA THR A 41 -35.62 5.00 25.47
C THR A 41 -35.52 6.19 24.51
N ASN A 42 -35.26 5.95 23.23
CA ASN A 42 -35.95 6.70 22.17
C ASN A 42 -35.95 5.91 20.86
N THR A 43 -37.16 5.75 20.33
CA THR A 43 -37.47 5.07 19.09
C THR A 43 -37.01 5.92 17.91
N ASN A 44 -35.91 5.52 17.27
CA ASN A 44 -35.71 5.74 15.85
C ASN A 44 -35.05 4.47 15.33
N THR A 45 -35.75 3.76 14.45
CA THR A 45 -35.20 2.66 13.65
C THR A 45 -34.09 3.24 12.78
N THR A 46 -32.89 3.37 13.34
CA THR A 46 -31.68 3.53 12.55
C THR A 46 -31.39 2.16 11.98
N HIS A 47 -31.47 2.03 10.66
CA HIS A 47 -30.81 0.95 9.95
C HIS A 47 -29.34 0.97 10.37
N SER A 48 -28.97 0.12 11.34
CA SER A 48 -27.59 -0.11 11.72
C SER A 48 -26.91 -0.77 10.53
N THR A 49 -26.43 0.04 9.58
CA THR A 49 -25.45 -0.40 8.61
C THR A 49 -24.25 -0.88 9.41
N ASN A 50 -24.10 -2.21 9.53
CA ASN A 50 -22.94 -2.81 10.15
C ASN A 50 -21.72 -2.42 9.32
N TYR A 51 -21.01 -1.38 9.76
CA TYR A 51 -19.72 -1.00 9.22
C TYR A 51 -18.72 -2.08 9.64
N ILE A 52 -18.17 -2.79 8.67
CA ILE A 52 -17.04 -3.68 8.93
C ILE A 52 -15.80 -2.84 8.63
N ASP A 53 -15.22 -2.25 9.67
CA ASP A 53 -13.91 -1.62 9.56
C ASP A 53 -12.85 -2.72 9.57
N THR A 54 -12.32 -3.05 8.39
CA THR A 54 -11.19 -3.99 8.29
C THR A 54 -9.93 -3.17 8.15
N THR A 55 -9.17 -3.00 9.23
CA THR A 55 -7.84 -2.38 9.17
C THR A 55 -6.81 -3.43 8.78
N TYR A 56 -6.12 -3.18 7.66
CA TYR A 56 -4.93 -3.93 7.28
C TYR A 56 -3.70 -3.20 7.82
N ILE A 57 -2.80 -3.92 8.49
CA ILE A 57 -1.57 -3.39 9.06
C ILE A 57 -0.39 -4.06 8.35
N ASP A 58 0.54 -3.26 7.85
CA ASP A 58 1.78 -3.73 7.22
C ASP A 58 2.91 -2.70 7.42
N THR A 59 4.12 -3.00 6.94
CA THR A 59 5.29 -2.14 7.05
C THR A 59 5.99 -1.92 5.70
N ILE A 60 6.45 -0.69 5.45
CA ILE A 60 7.29 -0.31 4.30
C ILE A 60 8.41 0.60 4.80
N GLY A 61 9.67 0.29 4.50
CA GLY A 61 10.83 1.07 4.95
C GLY A 61 10.86 1.37 6.47
N GLY A 62 10.32 0.46 7.29
CA GLY A 62 10.21 0.66 8.75
C GLY A 62 9.01 1.51 9.22
N VAL A 63 8.21 2.07 8.32
CA VAL A 63 6.97 2.79 8.63
C VAL A 63 5.81 1.80 8.72
N THR A 64 5.05 1.84 9.82
CA THR A 64 3.81 1.06 9.96
C THR A 64 2.68 1.74 9.21
N ILE A 65 2.01 1.00 8.35
CA ILE A 65 0.93 1.46 7.51
C ILE A 65 -0.37 0.85 8.01
N HIS A 66 -1.36 1.72 8.25
CA HIS A 66 -2.72 1.33 8.56
C HIS A 66 -3.61 1.66 7.36
N LEU A 67 -4.14 0.63 6.70
CA LEU A 67 -5.06 0.75 5.59
C LEU A 67 -6.46 0.32 6.06
N SER A 68 -7.30 1.30 6.38
CA SER A 68 -8.66 1.04 6.80
C SER A 68 -9.57 0.82 5.60
N LYS A 69 -10.09 -0.39 5.44
CA LYS A 69 -11.15 -0.70 4.47
C LYS A 69 -12.49 -0.45 5.15
N LEU A 70 -13.06 0.73 4.92
CA LEU A 70 -14.43 1.00 5.40
C LEU A 70 -15.41 0.19 4.57
N GLY A 71 -15.93 -0.88 5.18
CA GLY A 71 -16.82 -1.83 4.55
C GLY A 71 -18.30 -1.58 4.83
N PHE A 72 -19.16 -1.36 3.83
CA PHE A 72 -20.61 -1.47 4.02
C PHE A 72 -20.99 -2.96 3.93
N SER A 73 -21.42 -3.54 5.05
CA SER A 73 -21.92 -4.91 5.07
C SER A 73 -23.31 -5.00 4.41
N ASN A 74 -23.51 -6.05 3.61
CA ASN A 74 -24.77 -6.53 2.99
C ASN A 74 -25.04 -6.26 1.50
N SER A 75 -24.04 -6.27 0.63
CA SER A 75 -24.29 -6.43 -0.82
C SER A 75 -23.40 -7.51 -1.40
N LYS A 76 -24.02 -8.58 -1.94
CA LYS A 76 -23.36 -9.60 -2.76
C LYS A 76 -22.74 -9.03 -4.06
N ASN A 77 -22.88 -7.72 -4.29
CA ASN A 77 -22.24 -6.91 -5.33
C ASN A 77 -21.57 -5.68 -4.71
N ALA A 78 -20.76 -5.84 -3.64
CA ALA A 78 -19.98 -4.73 -3.09
C ALA A 78 -18.83 -4.32 -4.05
N HIS A 79 -19.16 -3.85 -5.25
CA HIS A 79 -18.34 -2.90 -5.97
C HIS A 79 -18.41 -1.59 -5.21
N TYR A 80 -17.53 -1.49 -4.21
CA TYR A 80 -17.35 -0.31 -3.37
C TYR A 80 -17.13 0.94 -4.23
N PRO A 81 -17.79 2.07 -3.93
CA PRO A 81 -17.11 3.34 -4.09
C PRO A 81 -16.04 3.37 -2.97
N ARG A 82 -14.87 2.79 -3.24
CA ARG A 82 -13.69 3.02 -2.41
C ARG A 82 -13.49 4.54 -2.41
N SER A 83 -13.51 5.19 -1.25
CA SER A 83 -13.27 6.63 -1.17
C SER A 83 -12.01 6.97 -1.98
N SER A 84 -11.97 8.15 -2.62
CA SER A 84 -10.81 8.58 -3.42
C SER A 84 -9.50 8.47 -2.62
N ALA A 85 -9.59 8.75 -1.32
CA ALA A 85 -8.54 8.53 -0.32
C ALA A 85 -8.02 7.09 -0.28
N TRP A 86 -8.92 6.12 -0.11
CA TRP A 86 -8.54 4.71 -0.05
C TRP A 86 -7.91 4.24 -1.35
N GLN A 87 -8.44 4.69 -2.50
CA GLN A 87 -7.86 4.33 -3.80
C GLN A 87 -6.46 4.91 -3.97
N ALA A 88 -6.26 6.17 -3.55
CA ALA A 88 -4.95 6.83 -3.56
C ALA A 88 -3.95 6.12 -2.64
N ASP A 89 -4.33 5.84 -1.40
CA ASP A 89 -3.51 5.10 -0.44
C ASP A 89 -3.13 3.73 -1.00
N MET A 90 -4.06 3.04 -1.65
CA MET A 90 -3.80 1.72 -2.21
C MET A 90 -2.90 1.74 -3.44
N LYS A 91 -2.97 2.80 -4.26
CA LYS A 91 -2.01 3.02 -5.35
C LYS A 91 -0.59 3.16 -4.81
N VAL A 92 -0.40 4.04 -3.83
CA VAL A 92 0.92 4.31 -3.25
C VAL A 92 1.49 3.08 -2.56
N TYR A 93 0.67 2.37 -1.77
CA TYR A 93 1.07 1.14 -1.10
C TYR A 93 1.49 0.04 -2.10
N LEU A 94 0.67 -0.23 -3.12
CA LEU A 94 0.96 -1.30 -4.08
C LEU A 94 2.16 -0.94 -4.95
N ASP A 95 2.32 0.32 -5.38
CA ASP A 95 3.50 0.75 -6.12
C ASP A 95 4.79 0.52 -5.31
N ALA A 96 4.78 0.84 -4.01
CA ALA A 96 5.92 0.60 -3.12
C ALA A 96 6.23 -0.88 -2.89
N LYS A 97 5.22 -1.77 -2.94
CA LYS A 97 5.42 -3.23 -2.87
C LYS A 97 5.81 -3.86 -4.20
N GLY A 98 5.97 -3.09 -5.28
CA GLY A 98 6.18 -3.63 -6.63
C GLY A 98 4.94 -4.35 -7.19
N MET A 99 3.77 -4.05 -6.64
CA MET A 99 2.47 -4.66 -6.94
C MET A 99 1.52 -3.70 -7.66
N GLY A 100 2.00 -2.51 -8.04
CA GLY A 100 1.23 -1.45 -8.69
C GLY A 100 0.48 -1.90 -9.95
N ASP A 101 1.04 -2.87 -10.67
CA ASP A 101 0.47 -3.37 -11.92
C ASP A 101 -0.84 -4.16 -11.70
N TYR A 102 -1.14 -4.64 -10.49
CA TYR A 102 -2.41 -5.33 -10.20
C TYR A 102 -3.64 -4.43 -10.24
N ILE A 103 -3.45 -3.12 -10.11
CA ILE A 103 -4.53 -2.14 -10.08
C ILE A 103 -4.51 -1.20 -11.28
N ARG A 104 -3.50 -1.32 -12.15
CA ARG A 104 -3.33 -0.47 -13.33
C ARG A 104 -3.70 -1.23 -14.61
N PRO A 105 -4.19 -0.51 -15.64
CA PRO A 105 -4.34 -1.08 -16.97
C PRO A 105 -3.01 -1.64 -17.49
N SER A 106 -3.06 -2.71 -18.27
CA SER A 106 -1.88 -3.42 -18.80
C SER A 106 -0.96 -2.59 -19.71
N HIS A 107 -1.36 -1.39 -20.11
CA HIS A 107 -0.56 -0.47 -20.91
C HIS A 107 0.27 0.53 -20.07
N GLU A 108 0.12 0.51 -18.75
CA GLU A 108 0.85 1.37 -17.81
C GLU A 108 2.01 0.64 -17.10
N THR A 109 2.44 -0.51 -17.61
CA THR A 109 3.60 -1.25 -17.09
C THR A 109 4.89 -0.51 -17.44
N ASP A 110 5.78 -0.34 -16.48
CA ASP A 110 7.09 0.25 -16.76
C ASP A 110 7.93 -0.69 -17.63
N ASN A 111 8.50 -0.16 -18.70
CA ASN A 111 9.55 -0.82 -19.47
C ASN A 111 10.84 -0.05 -19.26
N PHE A 112 11.66 -0.50 -18.30
CA PHE A 112 12.97 0.09 -18.04
C PHE A 112 13.99 -0.42 -19.06
N THR A 113 14.76 0.50 -19.64
CA THR A 113 15.89 0.15 -20.52
C THR A 113 17.08 -0.35 -19.72
N TYR A 114 17.28 0.20 -18.52
CA TYR A 114 18.41 -0.06 -17.64
C TYR A 114 17.93 -0.56 -16.27
N ILE A 115 18.70 -1.45 -15.66
CA ILE A 115 18.37 -2.05 -14.35
C ILE A 115 18.49 -0.98 -13.25
N GLU A 116 19.44 -0.08 -13.39
CA GLU A 116 19.69 1.02 -12.48
C GLU A 116 18.45 1.93 -12.38
N ASP A 117 17.79 2.22 -13.50
CA ASP A 117 16.55 3.01 -13.53
C ASP A 117 15.40 2.30 -12.82
N GLU A 118 15.30 0.96 -12.98
CA GLU A 118 14.30 0.14 -12.29
C GLU A 118 14.53 0.18 -10.76
N VAL A 119 15.79 0.05 -10.33
CA VAL A 119 16.17 0.12 -8.91
C VAL A 119 15.83 1.49 -8.33
N HIS A 120 16.23 2.58 -8.99
CA HIS A 120 15.92 3.94 -8.54
C HIS A 120 14.41 4.19 -8.46
N ALA A 121 13.64 3.73 -9.46
CA ALA A 121 12.19 3.87 -9.46
C ALA A 121 11.54 3.08 -8.31
N LYS A 122 12.05 1.89 -7.99
CA LYS A 122 11.58 1.11 -6.83
C LYS A 122 11.89 1.80 -5.51
N MET A 123 13.12 2.32 -5.34
CA MET A 123 13.50 3.04 -4.12
C MET A 123 12.70 4.34 -3.95
N ASP A 124 12.43 5.08 -5.03
CA ASP A 124 11.60 6.28 -4.98
C ASP A 124 10.16 5.96 -4.57
N ARG A 125 9.57 4.87 -5.10
CA ARG A 125 8.22 4.42 -4.71
C ARG A 125 8.14 4.02 -3.25
N GLU A 126 9.15 3.31 -2.75
CA GLU A 126 9.25 2.96 -1.33
C GLU A 126 9.34 4.23 -0.47
N ARG A 127 10.26 5.14 -0.79
CA ARG A 127 10.42 6.42 -0.07
C ARG A 127 9.14 7.26 -0.13
N LYS A 128 8.47 7.31 -1.28
CA LYS A 128 7.19 8.00 -1.46
C LYS A 128 6.14 7.43 -0.51
N ALA A 129 6.02 6.11 -0.41
CA ALA A 129 5.09 5.50 0.52
C ALA A 129 5.43 5.79 1.98
N MET A 130 6.71 5.74 2.37
CA MET A 130 7.14 6.11 3.71
C MET A 130 6.71 7.53 4.08
N ILE A 131 6.95 8.50 3.18
CA ILE A 131 6.56 9.90 3.39
C ILE A 131 5.04 10.03 3.41
N TRP A 132 4.36 9.44 2.43
CA TRP A 132 2.90 9.47 2.31
C TRP A 132 2.22 8.99 3.58
N PHE A 133 2.58 7.81 4.08
CA PHE A 133 1.93 7.22 5.27
C PHE A 133 2.43 7.79 6.60
N SER A 134 3.48 8.61 6.60
CA SER A 134 3.87 9.40 7.77
C SER A 134 2.94 10.61 8.01
N VAL A 135 2.11 10.97 7.02
CA VAL A 135 1.12 12.05 7.11
C VAL A 135 -0.24 11.48 7.52
N GLU A 136 -0.97 12.18 8.39
CA GLU A 136 -2.32 11.78 8.82
C GLU A 136 -3.31 11.74 7.64
N GLU A 137 -4.23 10.76 7.64
CA GLU A 137 -5.18 10.54 6.53
C GLU A 137 -5.97 11.80 6.16
N GLY A 138 -6.40 12.60 7.15
CA GLY A 138 -7.11 13.86 6.91
C GLY A 138 -6.34 14.80 5.99
N LEU A 139 -5.05 14.99 6.24
CA LEU A 139 -4.17 15.85 5.46
C LEU A 139 -3.84 15.25 4.09
N ARG A 140 -3.71 13.91 3.99
CA ARG A 140 -3.52 13.25 2.69
C ARG A 140 -4.71 13.49 1.77
N ARG A 141 -5.92 13.36 2.32
CA ARG A 141 -7.17 13.60 1.60
C ARG A 141 -7.29 15.03 1.09
N GLU A 142 -6.80 15.98 1.86
CA GLU A 142 -6.91 17.40 1.51
C GLU A 142 -5.85 17.86 0.51
N HIS A 143 -4.62 17.32 0.59
CA HIS A 143 -3.46 17.93 -0.07
C HIS A 143 -2.69 17.04 -1.03
N LEU A 144 -2.84 15.71 -0.94
CA LEU A 144 -1.94 14.77 -1.60
C LEU A 144 -2.61 13.85 -2.62
N LEU A 145 -3.95 13.82 -2.71
CA LEU A 145 -4.66 12.86 -3.58
C LEU A 145 -4.20 12.87 -5.05
N ASP A 146 -3.83 14.03 -5.59
CA ASP A 146 -3.30 14.18 -6.95
C ASP A 146 -1.88 13.61 -7.13
N LEU A 147 -1.19 13.34 -6.02
CA LEU A 147 0.17 12.84 -6.00
C LEU A 147 0.28 11.31 -5.84
N CYS A 148 -0.85 10.59 -5.79
CA CYS A 148 -0.85 9.13 -5.68
C CYS A 148 -0.40 8.42 -6.96
N GLU A 149 -0.33 9.11 -8.10
CA GLU A 149 0.01 8.51 -9.38
C GLU A 149 1.50 8.16 -9.52
N ARG A 150 1.80 7.16 -10.35
CA ARG A 150 3.14 6.59 -10.51
C ARG A 150 4.17 7.58 -11.06
N ASN A 151 3.71 8.54 -11.87
CA ASN A 151 4.54 9.59 -12.45
C ASN A 151 4.91 10.70 -11.46
N LYS A 152 4.42 10.63 -10.22
CA LYS A 152 4.74 11.55 -9.13
C LYS A 152 5.77 10.90 -8.21
N THR A 153 6.82 11.66 -7.91
CA THR A 153 7.98 11.20 -7.15
C THR A 153 7.79 11.36 -5.64
N SER A 154 8.69 10.78 -4.86
CA SER A 154 8.75 11.05 -3.41
C SER A 154 9.02 12.53 -3.10
N GLU A 155 9.85 13.19 -3.91
CA GLU A 155 10.18 14.61 -3.80
C GLU A 155 8.95 15.51 -4.05
N ASP A 156 8.07 15.15 -4.99
CA ASP A 156 6.82 15.89 -5.23
C ASP A 156 5.92 15.88 -4.00
N VAL A 157 5.81 14.72 -3.33
CA VAL A 157 5.03 14.57 -2.10
C VAL A 157 5.67 15.37 -0.97
N TRP A 158 6.99 15.28 -0.81
CA TRP A 158 7.73 16.03 0.21
C TRP A 158 7.59 17.54 0.05
N ARG A 159 7.74 18.03 -1.18
CA ARG A 159 7.55 19.44 -1.51
C ARG A 159 6.14 19.90 -1.18
N ARG A 160 5.11 19.14 -1.57
CA ARG A 160 3.71 19.51 -1.29
C ARG A 160 3.43 19.55 0.22
N ILE A 161 3.97 18.61 0.98
CA ILE A 161 3.88 18.61 2.45
C ILE A 161 4.52 19.86 3.01
N HIS A 162 5.72 20.22 2.55
CA HIS A 162 6.40 21.41 3.02
C HIS A 162 5.66 22.71 2.65
N GLU A 163 5.16 22.84 1.42
CA GLU A 163 4.40 24.01 0.98
C GLU A 163 3.10 24.21 1.78
N ARG A 164 2.42 23.12 2.16
CA ARG A 164 1.13 23.18 2.86
C ARG A 164 1.27 23.19 4.38
N LEU A 165 2.25 22.49 4.93
CA LEU A 165 2.39 22.20 6.35
C LEU A 165 3.70 22.73 6.96
N GLY A 166 4.63 23.22 6.15
CA GLY A 166 5.98 23.65 6.58
C GLY A 166 6.02 24.96 7.36
N ALA A 167 4.88 25.62 7.59
CA ALA A 167 4.74 26.80 8.43
C ALA A 167 5.77 27.92 8.13
N GLY A 168 6.10 28.14 6.85
CA GLY A 168 7.03 29.19 6.41
C GLY A 168 8.51 28.90 6.61
N LYS A 169 8.88 27.67 7.00
CA LYS A 169 10.29 27.23 7.01
C LYS A 169 10.86 27.21 5.58
N VAL A 170 12.17 27.37 5.44
CA VAL A 170 12.85 27.19 4.15
C VAL A 170 12.73 25.73 3.71
N TYR A 171 12.48 25.52 2.42
CA TYR A 171 12.41 24.18 1.84
C TYR A 171 13.78 23.51 1.86
N VAL A 172 13.82 22.26 2.31
CA VAL A 172 15.00 21.40 2.25
C VAL A 172 14.62 20.17 1.42
N PRO A 173 15.25 19.95 0.25
CA PRO A 173 15.02 18.78 -0.59
C PRO A 173 15.32 17.46 0.12
N LEU A 174 14.73 16.36 -0.36
CA LEU A 174 15.11 15.03 0.13
C LEU A 174 16.57 14.73 -0.24
N PRO A 175 17.32 14.00 0.61
CA PRO A 175 18.62 13.47 0.24
C PRO A 175 18.53 12.63 -1.04
N GLU A 176 19.60 12.59 -1.83
CA GLU A 176 19.62 11.76 -3.05
C GLU A 176 19.38 10.28 -2.72
N LEU A 177 18.81 9.55 -3.68
CA LEU A 177 18.68 8.10 -3.60
C LEU A 177 20.02 7.50 -4.01
N CYS A 178 20.77 6.96 -3.06
CA CYS A 178 22.00 6.23 -3.34
C CYS A 178 21.73 4.74 -3.22
N VAL A 179 22.10 3.97 -4.25
CA VAL A 179 22.17 2.51 -4.13
C VAL A 179 23.47 2.21 -3.40
N ASP A 180 23.39 1.68 -2.19
CA ASP A 180 24.59 1.19 -1.51
C ASP A 180 25.16 0.04 -2.34
N GLU A 181 26.28 0.27 -3.03
CA GLU A 181 27.04 -0.80 -3.68
C GLU A 181 27.70 -1.63 -2.57
N GLU A 182 26.95 -2.58 -2.01
CA GLU A 182 27.50 -3.58 -1.12
C GLU A 182 28.36 -4.54 -1.98
N PHE A 183 29.67 -4.29 -2.00
CA PHE A 183 30.71 -5.09 -2.67
C PHE A 183 30.96 -6.44 -1.98
#